data_AF-A0A6P3DM41-F1
#
_entry.id   AF-A0A6P3DM41-F1
#
_cell.length_a   1.000
_cell.length_b   1.000
_cell.length_c   1.000
_cell.angle_alpha   90.00
_cell.angle_beta   90.00
_cell.angle_gamma   90.00
#
_symmetry.space_group_name_H-M   'P 1'
#
loop_
_entity.id
_entity.type
_entity.pdbx_description
1 polymer ?
#
loop_
_entity_poly.entity_id
_entity_poly.type
_entity_poly.pdbx_seq_one_letter_code
_entity_poly.pdbx_strand_id
1 'polypeptide(L)'
;MKTFVFLCLLFVTVCSAQRFPNDILDQAMNAIKNAKSSVDSVMLDLKHSQSNIDLNGKNEISNLYIQAGQNINSILKTRLDYIKEKSQEAKESGKNAEDCFNAVTKNLKDAGQTGYNQLDNCKNIAKKNLDTELQAFDNEQANGQRLKNQLDQVALGCMGSSNSIQVASCILMKVGAINQEIRQYQQRASQLNTNTERNKNAITLQQRSCNSDAISIVQNASTKAIYAAADCLKN
;
A
#
# COMPACT_ATOMS: atom_id res chain seq x y z
N MET A 1 7.09 6.52 17.08
CA MET A 1 8.19 5.56 17.27
C MET A 1 7.63 4.34 17.97
N LYS A 2 7.41 3.25 17.23
CA LYS A 2 6.99 1.95 17.80
C LYS A 2 8.08 0.96 17.47
N THR A 3 8.69 0.42 18.52
CA THR A 3 9.85 -0.44 18.53
C THR A 3 9.48 -1.79 17.90
N PHE A 4 10.00 -2.09 16.71
CA PHE A 4 9.98 -3.44 16.16
C PHE A 4 11.05 -4.24 16.88
N VAL A 5 10.62 -5.10 17.80
CA VAL A 5 11.49 -6.08 18.48
C VAL A 5 11.82 -7.16 17.46
N PHE A 6 12.97 -6.99 16.80
CA PHE A 6 13.62 -8.06 16.04
C PHE A 6 14.11 -9.12 17.02
N LEU A 7 13.34 -10.19 17.17
CA LEU A 7 13.72 -11.34 17.98
C LEU A 7 14.72 -12.21 17.19
N CYS A 8 16.00 -11.86 17.28
CA CYS A 8 17.11 -12.75 16.91
C CYS A 8 17.13 -13.95 17.86
N LEU A 9 16.42 -15.03 17.51
CA LEU A 9 16.59 -16.34 18.16
C LEU A 9 17.79 -17.06 17.55
N LEU A 10 18.97 -16.59 17.91
CA LEU A 10 20.22 -17.35 17.84
C LEU A 10 20.73 -17.49 19.27
N PHE A 11 20.45 -18.61 19.94
CA PHE A 11 21.31 -19.25 20.95
C PHE A 11 20.57 -20.47 21.51
N VAL A 12 20.92 -21.66 21.02
CA VAL A 12 20.80 -22.90 21.80
C VAL A 12 22.05 -23.73 21.54
N THR A 13 23.08 -23.50 22.35
CA THR A 13 24.18 -24.45 22.55
C THR A 13 24.00 -25.11 23.92
N VAL A 14 23.46 -26.33 23.87
CA VAL A 14 23.78 -27.56 24.64
C VAL A 14 24.35 -27.39 26.05
N CYS A 15 23.60 -27.88 27.05
CA CYS A 15 24.07 -28.90 28.01
C CYS A 15 23.00 -29.21 29.07
N SER A 16 22.22 -30.27 28.85
CA SER A 16 21.60 -31.03 29.92
C SER A 16 21.58 -32.51 29.52
N ALA A 17 22.34 -33.31 30.26
CA ALA A 17 22.34 -34.75 30.15
C ALA A 17 21.01 -35.29 30.69
N GLN A 18 20.17 -35.86 29.82
CA GLN A 18 18.99 -36.63 30.22
C GLN A 18 18.51 -37.54 29.08
N ARG A 19 18.63 -38.86 29.28
CA ARG A 19 18.00 -40.00 28.57
C ARG A 19 17.97 -39.94 27.02
N PHE A 20 18.89 -40.64 26.37
CA PHE A 20 18.68 -41.21 25.02
C PHE A 20 17.91 -42.54 25.20
N PRO A 21 16.74 -42.70 24.57
CA PRO A 21 16.65 -42.78 23.12
C PRO A 21 15.50 -41.91 22.58
N ASN A 22 15.80 -40.69 22.12
CA ASN A 22 14.87 -40.04 21.19
C ASN A 22 15.13 -40.67 19.83
N ASP A 23 14.16 -41.44 19.32
CA ASP A 23 14.21 -42.06 18.01
C ASP A 23 14.73 -41.03 16.99
N ILE A 24 15.85 -41.35 16.33
CA ILE A 24 16.47 -40.45 15.35
C ILE A 24 15.49 -40.11 14.23
N LEU A 25 14.54 -41.02 13.96
CA LEU A 25 13.46 -40.80 13.03
C LEU A 25 12.47 -39.72 13.53
N ASP A 26 12.12 -39.72 14.81
CA ASP A 26 11.28 -38.67 15.40
C ASP A 26 11.94 -37.29 15.31
N GLN A 27 13.26 -37.22 15.55
CA GLN A 27 14.01 -35.98 15.38
C GLN A 27 13.97 -35.47 13.94
N ALA A 28 14.14 -36.38 12.96
CA ALA A 28 14.07 -36.06 11.55
C ALA A 28 12.66 -35.60 11.13
N MET A 29 11.61 -36.26 11.62
CA MET A 29 10.23 -35.85 11.36
C MET A 29 9.89 -34.50 12.01
N ASN A 30 10.41 -34.22 13.21
CA ASN A 30 10.28 -32.91 13.83
C ASN A 30 11.01 -31.81 13.06
N ALA A 31 12.14 -32.13 12.40
CA ALA A 31 12.82 -31.17 11.53
C ALA A 31 11.93 -30.73 10.35
N ILE A 32 11.17 -31.65 9.73
CA ILE A 32 10.16 -31.31 8.70
C ILE A 32 9.10 -30.38 9.30
N LYS A 33 8.53 -30.72 10.45
CA LYS A 33 7.48 -29.90 11.11
C LYS A 33 7.97 -28.48 11.41
N ASN A 34 9.18 -28.34 11.94
CA ASN A 34 9.77 -27.05 12.27
C ASN A 34 10.04 -26.20 11.00
N ALA A 35 10.52 -26.84 9.93
CA ALA A 35 10.70 -26.17 8.64
C ALA A 35 9.36 -25.68 8.07
N LYS A 36 8.31 -26.51 8.11
CA LYS A 36 6.96 -26.11 7.67
C LYS A 36 6.42 -24.94 8.49
N SER A 37 6.56 -25.01 9.82
CA SER A 37 6.16 -23.93 10.73
C SER A 37 6.88 -22.61 10.41
N SER A 38 8.18 -22.68 10.08
CA SER A 38 8.96 -21.52 9.65
C SER A 38 8.41 -20.90 8.35
N VAL A 39 8.01 -21.73 7.39
CA VAL A 39 7.38 -21.25 6.15
C VAL A 39 6.00 -20.64 6.42
N ASP A 40 5.18 -21.29 7.24
CA ASP A 40 3.85 -20.82 7.62
C ASP A 40 3.91 -19.46 8.33
N SER A 41 4.87 -19.25 9.22
CA SER A 41 5.10 -17.96 9.88
C SER A 41 5.36 -16.85 8.87
N VAL A 42 6.26 -17.08 7.90
CA VAL A 42 6.61 -16.07 6.88
C VAL A 42 5.42 -15.80 5.95
N MET A 43 4.66 -16.83 5.58
CA MET A 43 3.44 -16.66 4.79
C MET A 43 2.39 -15.83 5.55
N LEU A 44 2.23 -16.05 6.86
CA LEU A 44 1.32 -15.27 7.69
C LEU A 44 1.77 -13.80 7.77
N ASP A 45 3.06 -13.56 8.00
CA ASP A 45 3.63 -12.21 8.05
C ASP A 45 3.44 -11.47 6.73
N LEU A 46 3.68 -12.13 5.59
CA LEU A 46 3.42 -11.56 4.27
C LEU A 46 1.95 -11.16 4.08
N LYS A 47 0.99 -12.00 4.51
CA LYS A 47 -0.46 -11.66 4.42
C LYS A 47 -0.79 -10.44 5.27
N HIS A 48 -0.30 -10.41 6.51
CA HIS A 48 -0.50 -9.28 7.40
C HIS A 48 0.11 -7.99 6.83
N SER A 49 1.33 -8.07 6.30
CA SER A 49 1.99 -6.95 5.64
C SER A 49 1.21 -6.45 4.43
N GLN A 50 0.80 -7.34 3.52
CA GLN A 50 0.00 -6.99 2.34
C GLN A 50 -1.29 -6.26 2.75
N SER A 51 -2.04 -6.83 3.70
CA SER A 51 -3.29 -6.23 4.18
C SER A 51 -3.08 -4.87 4.87
N ASN A 52 -2.03 -4.73 5.67
CA ASN A 52 -1.73 -3.48 6.37
C ASN A 52 -1.31 -2.38 5.39
N ILE A 53 -0.44 -2.71 4.43
CA ILE A 53 0.00 -1.78 3.39
C ILE A 53 -1.18 -1.34 2.53
N ASP A 54 -2.04 -2.27 2.13
CA ASP A 54 -3.22 -1.97 1.33
C ASP A 54 -4.16 -1.01 2.04
N LEU A 55 -4.56 -1.36 3.28
CA LEU A 55 -5.47 -0.55 4.07
C LEU A 55 -4.89 0.84 4.34
N ASN A 56 -3.64 0.92 4.83
CA ASN A 56 -3.01 2.19 5.15
C ASN A 56 -2.78 3.04 3.91
N GLY A 57 -2.33 2.44 2.81
CA GLY A 57 -2.11 3.12 1.54
C GLY A 57 -3.40 3.69 0.95
N LYS A 58 -4.46 2.87 0.85
CA LYS A 58 -5.78 3.31 0.35
C LYS A 58 -6.40 4.39 1.22
N ASN A 59 -6.24 4.30 2.54
CA ASN A 59 -6.72 5.33 3.47
C ASN A 59 -5.95 6.64 3.30
N GLU A 60 -4.62 6.60 3.20
CA GLU A 60 -3.81 7.80 3.01
C GLU A 60 -4.13 8.49 1.68
N ILE A 61 -4.23 7.73 0.58
CA ILE A 61 -4.64 8.25 -0.73
C ILE A 61 -6.02 8.92 -0.66
N SER A 62 -6.99 8.28 0.02
CA SER A 62 -8.34 8.81 0.16
C SER A 62 -8.39 10.09 1.01
N ASN A 63 -7.62 10.15 2.09
CA ASN A 63 -7.51 11.34 2.92
C ASN A 63 -6.92 12.52 2.15
N LEU A 64 -5.89 12.28 1.33
CA LEU A 64 -5.30 13.30 0.47
C LEU A 64 -6.29 13.82 -0.57
N TYR A 65 -7.07 12.92 -1.18
CA TYR A 65 -8.15 13.29 -2.09
C TYR A 65 -9.19 14.18 -1.40
N ILE A 66 -9.65 13.82 -0.20
CA ILE A 66 -10.64 14.58 0.57
C ILE A 66 -10.10 15.98 0.91
N GLN A 67 -8.87 16.08 1.40
CA GLN A 67 -8.23 17.36 1.72
C GLN A 67 -8.13 18.26 0.48
N ALA A 68 -7.76 17.70 -0.66
CA ALA A 68 -7.67 18.47 -1.90
C ALA A 68 -9.05 18.94 -2.39
N GLY A 69 -10.08 18.08 -2.28
CA GLY A 69 -11.47 18.46 -2.59
C GLY A 69 -11.99 19.58 -1.67
N GLN A 70 -11.67 19.53 -0.38
CA GLN A 70 -11.98 20.61 0.57
C GLN A 70 -11.31 21.93 0.17
N ASN A 71 -10.05 21.89 -0.26
CA ASN A 71 -9.35 23.08 -0.76
C ASN A 71 -10.01 23.65 -2.03
N ILE A 72 -10.35 22.79 -3.00
CA ILE A 72 -11.09 23.21 -4.21
C ILE A 72 -12.42 23.89 -3.82
N ASN A 73 -13.19 23.26 -2.93
CA ASN A 73 -14.46 23.83 -2.45
C ASN A 73 -14.26 25.18 -1.76
N SER A 74 -13.24 25.30 -0.90
CA SER A 74 -12.95 26.56 -0.23
C SER A 74 -12.60 27.66 -1.22
N ILE A 75 -11.75 27.36 -2.22
CA ILE A 75 -11.37 28.31 -3.28
C ILE A 75 -12.62 28.78 -4.03
N LEU A 76 -13.45 27.85 -4.50
CA LEU A 76 -14.65 28.18 -5.28
C LEU A 76 -15.66 28.98 -4.46
N LYS A 77 -15.89 28.58 -3.20
CA LYS A 77 -16.82 29.27 -2.30
C LYS A 77 -16.40 30.71 -2.05
N THR A 78 -15.16 30.93 -1.61
CA THR A 78 -14.64 32.28 -1.35
C THR A 78 -14.77 33.18 -2.58
N ARG A 79 -14.53 32.63 -3.77
CA ARG A 79 -14.60 33.36 -5.03
C ARG A 79 -16.03 33.69 -5.45
N LEU A 80 -16.94 32.74 -5.26
CA LEU A 80 -18.36 32.96 -5.53
C LEU A 80 -18.97 33.98 -4.55
N ASP A 81 -18.62 33.91 -3.27
CA ASP A 81 -19.07 34.85 -2.24
C ASP A 81 -18.61 36.28 -2.57
N TYR A 82 -17.34 36.46 -2.94
CA TYR A 82 -16.80 37.75 -3.39
C TYR A 82 -17.54 38.31 -4.61
N ILE A 83 -17.78 37.48 -5.62
CA ILE A 83 -18.49 37.86 -6.83
C ILE A 83 -19.94 38.24 -6.55
N LYS A 84 -20.60 37.53 -5.62
CA LYS A 84 -21.97 37.80 -5.21
C LYS A 84 -22.08 39.17 -4.55
N GLU A 85 -21.14 39.50 -3.68
CA GLU A 85 -21.03 40.84 -3.07
C GLU A 85 -20.86 41.92 -4.14
N LYS A 86 -19.92 41.74 -5.08
CA LYS A 86 -19.69 42.71 -6.16
C LYS A 86 -20.85 42.85 -7.14
N SER A 87 -21.57 41.76 -7.41
CA SER A 87 -22.80 41.81 -8.21
C SER A 87 -23.88 42.62 -7.50
N GLN A 88 -24.02 42.46 -6.18
CA GLN A 88 -24.99 43.22 -5.39
C GLN A 88 -24.65 44.73 -5.36
N GLU A 89 -23.39 45.10 -5.12
CA GLU A 89 -22.93 46.50 -5.18
C GLU A 89 -23.23 47.16 -6.54
N ALA A 90 -23.03 46.42 -7.64
CA ALA A 90 -23.30 46.90 -8.99
C ALA A 90 -24.82 47.11 -9.22
N LYS A 91 -25.67 46.19 -8.74
CA LYS A 91 -27.13 46.33 -8.80
C LYS A 91 -27.63 47.55 -8.03
N GLU A 92 -27.09 47.77 -6.82
CA GLU A 92 -27.42 48.94 -6.00
C GLU A 92 -26.99 50.26 -6.66
N SER A 93 -25.95 50.21 -7.51
CA SER A 93 -25.50 51.33 -8.33
C SER A 93 -26.29 51.48 -9.64
N GLY A 94 -27.38 50.74 -9.83
CA GLY A 94 -28.25 50.81 -11.01
C GLY A 94 -27.74 50.07 -12.26
N LYS A 95 -26.69 49.25 -12.12
CA LYS A 95 -26.15 48.46 -13.24
C LYS A 95 -26.81 47.10 -13.36
N ASN A 96 -26.89 46.57 -14.59
CA ASN A 96 -27.33 45.20 -14.81
C ASN A 96 -26.17 44.22 -14.60
N ALA A 97 -26.14 43.57 -13.43
CA ALA A 97 -25.08 42.65 -13.03
C ALA A 97 -25.42 41.15 -13.20
N GLU A 98 -26.64 40.83 -13.66
CA GLU A 98 -27.17 39.45 -13.67
C GLU A 98 -26.37 38.55 -14.62
N ASP A 99 -26.14 39.02 -15.85
CA ASP A 99 -25.43 38.26 -16.89
C ASP A 99 -23.97 38.00 -16.50
N CYS A 100 -23.30 39.03 -15.96
CA CYS A 100 -21.93 38.91 -15.46
C CYS A 100 -21.84 37.85 -14.35
N PHE A 101 -22.78 37.87 -13.39
CA PHE A 101 -22.85 36.93 -12.28
C PHE A 101 -23.12 35.49 -12.74
N ASN A 102 -24.04 35.30 -13.70
CA ASN A 102 -24.35 33.99 -14.25
C ASN A 102 -23.17 33.40 -15.02
N ALA A 103 -22.49 34.22 -15.85
CA ALA A 103 -21.34 33.80 -16.63
C ALA A 103 -20.18 33.34 -15.73
N VAL A 104 -19.84 34.10 -14.69
CA VAL A 104 -18.77 33.72 -13.75
C VAL A 104 -19.14 32.51 -12.91
N THR A 105 -20.39 32.39 -12.46
CA THR A 105 -20.85 31.20 -11.72
C THR A 105 -20.67 29.94 -12.56
N LYS A 106 -21.02 29.99 -13.85
CA LYS A 106 -20.76 28.88 -14.78
C LYS A 106 -19.26 28.59 -14.92
N ASN A 107 -18.42 29.62 -15.12
CA ASN A 107 -16.98 29.42 -15.25
C ASN A 107 -16.33 28.83 -13.98
N LEU A 108 -16.80 29.23 -12.80
CA LEU A 108 -16.37 28.66 -11.51
C LEU A 108 -16.79 27.19 -11.39
N LYS A 109 -18.01 26.85 -11.82
CA LYS A 109 -18.49 25.47 -11.86
C LYS A 109 -17.65 24.60 -12.80
N ASP A 110 -17.38 25.09 -14.01
CA ASP A 110 -16.56 24.40 -15.02
C ASP A 110 -15.11 24.20 -14.53
N ALA A 111 -14.55 25.21 -13.86
CA ALA A 111 -13.24 25.11 -13.20
C ALA A 111 -13.24 24.04 -12.11
N GLY A 112 -14.27 24.03 -11.24
CA GLY A 112 -14.43 23.03 -10.20
C GLY A 112 -14.53 21.61 -10.76
N GLN A 113 -15.36 21.40 -11.78
CA GLN A 113 -15.49 20.11 -12.45
C GLN A 113 -14.15 19.63 -13.03
N THR A 114 -13.40 20.52 -13.66
CA THR A 114 -12.05 20.20 -14.18
C THR A 114 -11.11 19.77 -13.06
N GLY A 115 -11.09 20.50 -11.94
CA GLY A 115 -10.28 20.16 -10.78
C GLY A 115 -10.65 18.81 -10.16
N TYR A 116 -11.94 18.54 -9.98
CA TYR A 116 -12.42 17.26 -9.44
C TYR A 116 -12.09 16.08 -10.36
N ASN A 117 -12.27 16.23 -11.68
CA ASN A 117 -11.89 15.21 -12.64
C ASN A 117 -10.38 14.89 -12.54
N GLN A 118 -9.53 15.91 -12.36
CA GLN A 118 -8.11 15.70 -12.15
C GLN A 118 -7.82 14.99 -10.82
N LEU A 119 -8.47 15.37 -9.72
CA LEU A 119 -8.32 14.67 -8.43
C LEU A 119 -8.73 13.20 -8.51
N ASP A 120 -9.82 12.90 -9.21
CA ASP A 120 -10.27 11.53 -9.42
C ASP A 120 -9.26 10.73 -10.22
N ASN A 121 -8.71 11.31 -11.28
CA ASN A 121 -7.65 10.68 -12.06
C ASN A 121 -6.39 10.41 -11.19
N CYS A 122 -5.94 11.39 -10.41
CA CYS A 122 -4.82 11.23 -9.48
C CYS A 122 -5.06 10.03 -8.54
N LYS A 123 -6.21 10.01 -7.86
CA LYS A 123 -6.60 8.95 -6.93
C LYS A 123 -6.62 7.58 -7.60
N ASN A 124 -7.17 7.48 -8.81
CA ASN A 124 -7.27 6.22 -9.53
C ASN A 124 -5.90 5.69 -9.96
N ILE A 125 -5.01 6.56 -10.43
CA ILE A 125 -3.62 6.21 -10.76
C ILE A 125 -2.88 5.74 -9.51
N ALA A 126 -2.98 6.47 -8.39
CA ALA A 126 -2.32 6.09 -7.15
C ALA A 126 -2.80 4.74 -6.62
N LYS A 127 -4.13 4.48 -6.63
CA LYS A 127 -4.69 3.18 -6.24
C LYS A 127 -4.21 2.05 -7.14
N LYS A 128 -4.23 2.26 -8.47
CA LYS A 128 -3.75 1.27 -9.43
C LYS A 128 -2.26 0.93 -9.22
N ASN A 129 -1.43 1.94 -8.97
CA ASN A 129 -0.01 1.73 -8.69
C ASN A 129 0.17 0.93 -7.40
N LEU A 130 -0.58 1.26 -6.34
CA LEU A 130 -0.54 0.51 -5.08
C LEU A 130 -0.97 -0.95 -5.27
N ASP A 131 -2.08 -1.19 -5.97
CA ASP A 131 -2.56 -2.55 -6.25
C ASP A 131 -1.52 -3.35 -7.06
N THR A 132 -0.79 -2.70 -7.97
CA THR A 132 0.31 -3.33 -8.74
C THR A 132 1.46 -3.76 -7.82
N GLU A 133 1.86 -2.91 -6.88
CA GLU A 133 2.91 -3.25 -5.90
C GLU A 133 2.51 -4.43 -5.00
N LEU A 134 1.22 -4.56 -4.68
CA LEU A 134 0.69 -5.61 -3.82
C LEU A 134 0.64 -7.00 -4.49
N GLN A 135 0.64 -7.07 -5.82
CA GLN A 135 0.64 -8.36 -6.55
C GLN A 135 1.90 -9.19 -6.30
N ALA A 136 3.02 -8.55 -5.96
CA ALA A 136 4.27 -9.26 -5.66
C ALA A 136 4.17 -10.15 -4.41
N PHE A 137 3.23 -9.86 -3.49
CA PHE A 137 2.98 -10.71 -2.33
C PHE A 137 2.39 -12.07 -2.72
N ASP A 138 1.53 -12.12 -3.73
CA ASP A 138 0.89 -13.37 -4.17
C ASP A 138 1.93 -14.35 -4.73
N ASN A 139 2.94 -13.82 -5.43
CA ASN A 139 4.07 -14.62 -5.93
C ASN A 139 4.90 -15.21 -4.77
N GLU A 140 5.18 -14.44 -3.73
CA GLU A 140 5.92 -14.96 -2.57
C GLU A 140 5.06 -15.93 -1.72
N GLN A 141 3.74 -15.74 -1.63
CA GLN A 141 2.84 -16.75 -1.05
C GLN A 141 2.93 -18.09 -1.80
N ALA A 142 2.94 -18.05 -3.13
CA ALA A 142 3.10 -19.24 -3.96
C ALA A 142 4.46 -19.92 -3.73
N ASN A 143 5.54 -19.15 -3.58
CA ASN A 143 6.86 -19.69 -3.21
C ASN A 143 6.86 -20.37 -1.84
N GLY A 144 6.19 -19.80 -0.85
CA GLY A 144 5.98 -20.43 0.46
C GLY A 144 5.24 -21.76 0.33
N GLN A 145 4.14 -21.80 -0.42
CA GLN A 145 3.39 -23.04 -0.63
C GLN A 145 4.23 -24.11 -1.35
N ARG A 146 5.05 -23.72 -2.32
CA ARG A 146 5.98 -24.62 -3.01
C ARG A 146 6.98 -25.27 -2.03
N LEU A 147 7.55 -24.49 -1.11
CA LEU A 147 8.47 -25.00 -0.08
C LEU A 147 7.78 -26.00 0.86
N LYS A 148 6.53 -25.73 1.25
CA LYS A 148 5.74 -26.68 2.05
C LYS A 148 5.52 -28.00 1.32
N ASN A 149 5.16 -27.93 0.04
CA ASN A 149 4.96 -29.13 -0.77
C ASN A 149 6.25 -29.96 -0.90
N GLN A 150 7.41 -29.30 -1.06
CA GLN A 150 8.71 -29.99 -1.06
C GLN A 150 8.97 -30.70 0.27
N LEU A 151 8.69 -30.03 1.41
CA LEU A 151 8.83 -30.61 2.75
C LEU A 151 7.91 -31.83 2.95
N ASP A 152 6.67 -31.78 2.46
CA ASP A 152 5.72 -32.90 2.53
C ASP A 152 6.19 -34.13 1.75
N GLN A 153 6.93 -33.91 0.67
CA GLN A 153 7.51 -35.00 -0.14
C GLN A 153 8.77 -35.60 0.47
N VAL A 154 9.42 -34.95 1.44
CA VAL A 154 10.70 -35.43 2.01
C VAL A 154 10.53 -36.80 2.68
N ALA A 155 9.52 -36.96 3.53
CA ALA A 155 9.32 -38.19 4.29
C ALA A 155 9.10 -39.39 3.35
N LEU A 156 8.14 -39.27 2.42
CA LEU A 156 7.83 -40.30 1.44
C LEU A 156 9.04 -40.62 0.53
N GLY A 157 9.77 -39.59 0.11
CA GLY A 157 10.95 -39.72 -0.73
C GLY A 157 12.18 -40.34 -0.05
N CYS A 158 12.10 -40.63 1.26
CA CYS A 158 13.18 -41.26 2.03
C CYS A 158 12.83 -42.66 2.56
N MET A 159 11.59 -43.15 2.37
CA MET A 159 11.12 -44.46 2.88
C MET A 159 11.65 -45.69 2.12
N GLY A 160 12.75 -45.57 1.38
CA GLY A 160 13.33 -46.66 0.58
C GLY A 160 14.16 -47.69 1.35
N SER A 161 14.34 -47.53 2.66
CA SER A 161 15.14 -48.42 3.51
C SER A 161 14.33 -48.89 4.72
N SER A 162 14.55 -50.13 5.15
CA SER A 162 14.02 -50.66 6.42
C SER A 162 14.80 -50.19 7.64
N ASN A 163 15.93 -49.50 7.46
CA ASN A 163 16.77 -48.98 8.53
C ASN A 163 16.36 -47.54 8.88
N SER A 164 15.82 -47.34 10.08
CA SER A 164 15.34 -46.04 10.57
C SER A 164 16.44 -44.96 10.62
N ILE A 165 17.70 -45.33 10.86
CA ILE A 165 18.84 -44.39 10.84
C ILE A 165 19.09 -43.88 9.42
N GLN A 166 19.01 -44.76 8.41
CA GLN A 166 19.20 -44.37 7.01
C GLN A 166 18.05 -43.47 6.53
N VAL A 167 16.81 -43.79 6.90
CA VAL A 167 15.64 -42.95 6.61
C VAL A 167 15.79 -41.57 7.27
N ALA A 168 16.15 -41.53 8.56
CA ALA A 168 16.33 -40.29 9.29
C ALA A 168 17.45 -39.42 8.71
N SER A 169 18.59 -40.03 8.35
CA SER A 169 19.71 -39.32 7.70
C SER A 169 19.30 -38.71 6.35
N CYS A 170 18.57 -39.47 5.52
CA CYS A 170 18.01 -38.97 4.26
C CYS A 170 17.10 -37.75 4.48
N ILE A 171 16.18 -37.82 5.46
CA ILE A 171 15.27 -36.73 5.79
C ILE A 171 16.06 -35.49 6.22
N LEU A 172 16.99 -35.64 7.16
CA LEU A 172 17.76 -34.51 7.70
C LEU A 172 18.58 -33.82 6.61
N MET A 173 19.20 -34.55 5.68
CA MET A 173 19.93 -33.96 4.56
C MET A 173 19.01 -33.16 3.63
N LYS A 174 17.85 -33.72 3.24
CA LYS A 174 16.89 -33.03 2.37
C LYS A 174 16.28 -31.80 3.04
N VAL A 175 15.89 -31.91 4.31
CA VAL A 175 15.42 -30.77 5.11
C VAL A 175 16.51 -29.70 5.23
N GLY A 176 17.77 -30.10 5.43
CA GLY A 176 18.91 -29.19 5.47
C GLY A 176 19.06 -28.35 4.20
N ALA A 177 18.89 -28.96 3.02
CA ALA A 177 18.89 -28.26 1.75
C ALA A 177 17.70 -27.30 1.62
N ILE A 178 16.48 -27.76 1.92
CA ILE A 178 15.27 -26.93 1.84
C ILE A 178 15.35 -25.75 2.83
N ASN A 179 15.94 -25.94 4.02
CA ASN A 179 16.15 -24.85 4.98
C ASN A 179 17.03 -23.71 4.43
N GLN A 180 17.92 -23.98 3.47
CA GLN A 180 18.64 -22.91 2.77
C GLN A 180 17.69 -22.09 1.89
N GLU A 181 16.78 -22.75 1.16
CA GLU A 181 15.75 -22.06 0.37
C GLU A 181 14.77 -21.28 1.25
N ILE A 182 14.41 -21.81 2.43
CA ILE A 182 13.56 -21.12 3.41
C ILE A 182 14.23 -19.83 3.90
N ARG A 183 15.55 -19.85 4.17
CA ARG A 183 16.29 -18.63 4.53
C ARG A 183 16.27 -17.57 3.43
N GLN A 184 16.44 -17.99 2.18
CA GLN A 184 16.33 -17.07 1.04
C GLN A 184 14.90 -16.52 0.88
N TYR A 185 13.90 -17.37 1.08
CA TYR A 185 12.50 -16.96 1.08
C TYR A 185 12.19 -15.92 2.18
N GLN A 186 12.67 -16.12 3.40
CA GLN A 186 12.59 -15.15 4.49
C GLN A 186 13.21 -13.79 4.10
N GLN A 187 14.40 -13.81 3.48
CA GLN A 187 15.06 -12.59 3.02
C GLN A 187 14.26 -11.87 1.93
N ARG A 188 13.75 -12.59 0.93
CA ARG A 188 12.92 -12.01 -0.12
C ARG A 188 11.62 -11.43 0.44
N ALA A 189 10.97 -12.12 1.37
CA ALA A 189 9.76 -11.64 2.03
C ALA A 189 10.01 -10.33 2.81
N SER A 190 11.12 -10.25 3.54
CA SER A 190 11.52 -9.04 4.26
C SER A 190 11.85 -7.87 3.32
N GLN A 191 12.56 -8.14 2.23
CA GLN A 191 12.88 -7.14 1.22
C GLN A 191 11.62 -6.66 0.49
N LEU A 192 10.71 -7.56 0.14
CA LEU A 192 9.43 -7.22 -0.47
C LEU A 192 8.66 -6.26 0.42
N ASN A 193 8.46 -6.59 1.70
CA ASN A 193 7.78 -5.72 2.66
C ASN A 193 8.41 -4.32 2.71
N THR A 194 9.73 -4.25 2.83
CA THR A 194 10.48 -2.98 2.87
C THR A 194 10.33 -2.18 1.58
N ASN A 195 10.37 -2.83 0.42
CA ASN A 195 10.28 -2.19 -0.89
C ASN A 195 8.86 -1.67 -1.13
N THR A 196 7.84 -2.48 -0.86
CA THR A 196 6.44 -2.09 -1.03
C THR A 196 6.09 -0.92 -0.10
N GLU A 197 6.56 -0.89 1.16
CA GLU A 197 6.36 0.27 2.04
C GLU A 197 7.00 1.55 1.48
N ARG A 198 8.23 1.46 0.95
CA ARG A 198 8.87 2.60 0.28
C ARG A 198 8.09 3.06 -0.95
N ASN A 199 7.63 2.11 -1.78
CA ASN A 199 6.87 2.40 -2.99
C ASN A 199 5.49 3.00 -2.64
N LYS A 200 4.80 2.51 -1.61
CA LYS A 200 3.59 3.11 -1.05
C LYS A 200 3.83 4.58 -0.70
N ASN A 201 4.92 4.89 0.00
CA ASN A 201 5.25 6.27 0.36
C ASN A 201 5.52 7.14 -0.88
N ALA A 202 6.22 6.62 -1.88
CA ALA A 202 6.44 7.31 -3.15
C ALA A 202 5.12 7.58 -3.90
N ILE A 203 4.22 6.60 -3.95
CA ILE A 203 2.87 6.73 -4.53
C ILE A 203 2.06 7.82 -3.80
N THR A 204 2.09 7.83 -2.46
CA THR A 204 1.47 8.88 -1.66
C THR A 204 2.04 10.27 -2.00
N LEU A 205 3.35 10.39 -2.17
CA LEU A 205 3.97 11.67 -2.54
C LEU A 205 3.53 12.14 -3.94
N GLN A 206 3.47 11.22 -4.90
CA GLN A 206 2.95 11.51 -6.23
C GLN A 206 1.47 11.94 -6.19
N GLN A 207 0.65 11.27 -5.36
CA GLN A 207 -0.74 11.66 -5.12
C GLN A 207 -0.83 13.10 -4.59
N ARG A 208 0.03 13.49 -3.63
CA ARG A 208 0.06 14.86 -3.10
C ARG A 208 0.40 15.88 -4.19
N SER A 209 1.42 15.59 -5.00
CA SER A 209 1.82 16.48 -6.11
C SER A 209 0.69 16.64 -7.11
N CYS A 210 0.10 15.53 -7.57
CA CYS A 210 -1.00 15.54 -8.53
C CYS A 210 -2.23 16.30 -8.00
N ASN A 211 -2.53 16.15 -6.70
CA ASN A 211 -3.59 16.92 -6.05
C ASN A 211 -3.29 18.43 -6.00
N SER A 212 -2.03 18.80 -5.76
CA SER A 212 -1.60 20.20 -5.79
C SER A 212 -1.80 20.80 -7.19
N ASP A 213 -1.50 20.04 -8.24
CA ASP A 213 -1.71 20.48 -9.62
C ASP A 213 -3.20 20.68 -9.93
N ALA A 214 -4.06 19.78 -9.45
CA ALA A 214 -5.52 19.93 -9.58
C ALA A 214 -6.03 21.20 -8.89
N ILE A 215 -5.55 21.48 -7.67
CA ILE A 215 -5.88 22.71 -6.94
C ILE A 215 -5.39 23.94 -7.72
N SER A 216 -4.16 23.91 -8.26
CA SER A 216 -3.59 24.99 -9.05
C SER A 216 -4.41 25.29 -10.32
N ILE A 217 -4.90 24.25 -11.00
CA ILE A 217 -5.81 24.40 -12.16
C ILE A 217 -7.06 25.18 -11.76
N VAL A 218 -7.71 24.80 -10.65
CA VAL A 218 -8.91 25.49 -10.16
C VAL A 218 -8.58 26.93 -9.78
N GLN A 219 -7.50 27.15 -9.02
CA GLN A 219 -7.05 28.47 -8.60
C GLN A 219 -6.82 29.38 -9.81
N ASN A 220 -6.13 28.92 -10.84
CA ASN A 220 -5.85 29.72 -12.03
C ASN A 220 -7.12 30.04 -12.83
N ALA A 221 -7.95 29.02 -13.10
CA ALA A 221 -9.17 29.18 -13.88
C ALA A 221 -10.17 30.11 -13.17
N SER A 222 -10.37 29.93 -11.87
CA SER A 222 -11.29 30.78 -11.12
C SER A 222 -10.77 32.21 -10.91
N THR A 223 -9.46 32.45 -11.04
CA THR A 223 -8.87 33.79 -10.88
C THR A 223 -9.17 34.59 -12.15
N LYS A 224 -8.96 33.95 -13.31
CA LYS A 224 -9.36 34.50 -14.61
C LYS A 224 -10.86 34.79 -14.64
N ALA A 225 -11.68 33.89 -14.11
CA ALA A 225 -13.14 34.07 -14.03
C ALA A 225 -13.52 35.29 -13.18
N ILE A 226 -12.86 35.49 -12.02
CA ILE A 226 -13.07 36.68 -11.19
C ILE A 226 -12.72 37.97 -11.92
N TYR A 227 -11.55 38.04 -12.55
CA TYR A 227 -11.14 39.27 -13.25
C TYR A 227 -12.11 39.63 -14.38
N ALA A 228 -12.51 38.63 -15.18
CA ALA A 228 -13.48 38.83 -16.24
C ALA A 228 -14.83 39.35 -15.70
N ALA A 229 -15.29 38.83 -14.57
CA ALA A 229 -16.52 39.27 -13.93
C ALA A 229 -16.40 40.68 -13.35
N ALA A 230 -15.29 40.98 -12.67
CA ALA A 230 -15.05 42.30 -12.11
C ALA A 230 -15.00 43.38 -13.20
N ASP A 231 -14.43 43.07 -14.37
CA ASP A 231 -14.45 43.98 -15.52
C ASP A 231 -15.84 44.09 -16.14
N CYS A 232 -16.58 42.98 -16.23
CA CYS A 232 -17.98 42.99 -16.70
C CYS A 232 -18.87 43.90 -15.82
N LEU A 233 -18.72 43.83 -14.49
CA LEU A 233 -19.50 44.62 -13.51
C LEU A 233 -19.15 46.12 -13.49
N LYS A 234 -18.05 46.54 -14.13
CA LYS A 234 -17.70 47.96 -14.26
C LYS A 234 -18.52 48.66 -15.36
N ASN A 235 -18.95 47.92 -16.37
CA ASN A 235 -19.75 48.45 -17.47
C ASN A 235 -21.24 48.46 -17.11
#